data_AF-A0A9D6FWT0-F1
#
_entry.id   AF-A0A9D6FWT0-F1
#
_cell.length_a   1.000
_cell.length_b   1.000
_cell.length_c   1.000
_cell.angle_alpha   90.00
_cell.angle_beta   90.00
_cell.angle_gamma   90.00
#
_symmetry.space_group_name_H-M   'P 1'
#
loop_
_entity.id
_entity.type
_entity.pdbx_description
1 polymer ?
#
loop_
_entity_poly.entity_id
_entity_poly.type
_entity_poly.pdbx_seq_one_letter_code
_entity_poly.pdbx_strand_id
1 'polypeptide(L)'
;MKGKLHGWHAPGFSLGLEPQPASKRLRIGDGLRFAELRRKGNILLETVVVLALVAGVLPAVLSGISTLSVNSDHAYDRSILFELAQGQMEEVQRQAYQSNAASYTLITAPSGYAVSVTASPAVGYTYPSPSLSATQETVQLVTVQATGVRGNLSISGYKVRR
;
A
#
# COMPACT_ATOMS: atom_id res chain seq x y z
N MET A 1 -78.73 77.41 -18.40
CA MET A 1 -78.17 76.73 -19.60
C MET A 1 -78.72 75.31 -19.64
N LYS A 2 -79.29 74.92 -20.78
CA LYS A 2 -80.17 73.75 -20.99
C LYS A 2 -79.37 72.43 -20.97
N GLY A 3 -79.62 71.57 -19.99
CA GLY A 3 -79.12 70.18 -19.94
C GLY A 3 -80.10 69.23 -20.60
N LYS A 4 -79.61 68.48 -21.58
CA LYS A 4 -80.35 67.71 -22.60
C LYS A 4 -80.59 66.27 -22.10
N LEU A 5 -81.85 65.86 -22.03
CA LEU A 5 -82.32 64.48 -21.79
C LEU A 5 -82.05 63.60 -23.01
N HIS A 6 -81.34 62.48 -22.85
CA HIS A 6 -81.31 61.28 -23.72
C HIS A 6 -81.01 60.11 -22.74
N GLY A 7 -81.61 58.94 -22.75
CA GLY A 7 -82.45 58.23 -23.71
C GLY A 7 -82.20 56.76 -23.39
N TRP A 8 -83.19 56.06 -22.86
CA TRP A 8 -83.10 54.66 -22.42
C TRP A 8 -82.93 53.73 -23.63
N HIS A 9 -81.91 52.86 -23.61
CA HIS A 9 -81.77 51.73 -24.54
C HIS A 9 -81.66 50.42 -23.76
N ALA A 10 -82.52 49.47 -24.13
CA ALA A 10 -82.63 48.13 -23.56
C ALA A 10 -81.43 47.23 -23.90
N PRO A 11 -81.09 46.24 -23.04
CA PRO A 11 -79.99 45.33 -23.29
C PRO A 11 -80.33 44.28 -24.37
N GLY A 12 -79.47 44.17 -25.38
CA GLY A 12 -79.47 43.07 -26.34
C GLY A 12 -78.92 41.80 -25.70
N PHE A 13 -79.72 40.73 -25.75
CA PHE A 13 -79.37 39.40 -25.28
C PHE A 13 -78.65 38.65 -26.41
N SER A 14 -77.32 38.52 -26.31
CA SER A 14 -76.49 37.76 -27.26
C SER A 14 -76.23 36.35 -26.71
N LEU A 15 -76.81 35.34 -27.36
CA LEU A 15 -76.48 33.93 -27.17
C LEU A 15 -75.07 33.66 -27.72
N GLY A 16 -74.06 33.83 -26.87
CA GLY A 16 -72.70 33.38 -27.13
C GLY A 16 -72.63 31.86 -27.04
N LEU A 17 -72.64 31.20 -28.20
CA LEU A 17 -72.18 29.82 -28.34
C LEU A 17 -70.66 29.82 -28.17
N GLU A 18 -70.20 29.63 -26.94
CA GLU A 18 -68.79 29.46 -26.61
C GLU A 18 -68.29 28.12 -27.18
N PRO A 19 -67.33 28.12 -28.12
CA PRO A 19 -66.74 26.88 -28.62
C PRO A 19 -65.92 26.22 -27.51
N GLN A 20 -66.38 25.05 -27.07
CA GLN A 20 -65.63 24.13 -26.21
C GLN A 20 -64.19 23.96 -26.73
N PRO A 21 -63.15 24.18 -25.90
CA PRO A 21 -61.78 23.98 -26.33
C PRO A 21 -61.56 22.50 -26.64
N ALA A 22 -61.09 22.23 -27.86
CA ALA A 22 -60.75 20.91 -28.35
C ALA A 22 -59.85 20.20 -27.32
N SER A 23 -60.40 19.13 -26.72
CA SER A 23 -59.66 18.28 -25.79
C SER A 23 -58.43 17.72 -26.50
N LYS A 24 -57.26 18.18 -26.04
CA LYS A 24 -55.94 17.77 -26.51
C LYS A 24 -55.76 16.30 -26.14
N ARG A 25 -56.20 15.40 -27.04
CA ARG A 25 -56.00 13.96 -26.90
C ARG A 25 -54.51 13.66 -26.92
N LEU A 26 -53.91 13.53 -25.73
CA LEU A 26 -52.57 12.97 -25.56
C LEU A 26 -52.56 11.59 -26.21
N ARG A 27 -51.82 11.43 -27.31
CA ARG A 27 -51.63 10.14 -27.96
C ARG A 27 -50.88 9.23 -27.00
N ILE A 28 -51.56 8.20 -26.52
CA ILE A 28 -51.06 7.19 -25.57
C ILE A 28 -49.76 6.51 -26.07
N GLY A 29 -49.51 6.51 -27.39
CA GLY A 29 -48.28 5.97 -27.98
C GLY A 29 -47.01 6.78 -27.73
N ASP A 30 -47.11 8.10 -27.49
CA ASP A 30 -45.93 8.94 -27.29
C ASP A 30 -45.36 8.76 -25.87
N GLY A 31 -46.23 8.63 -24.86
CA GLY A 31 -45.82 8.43 -23.45
C GLY A 31 -45.05 7.12 -23.20
N LEU A 32 -45.41 6.03 -23.88
CA LEU A 32 -44.71 4.75 -23.80
C LEU A 32 -43.29 4.84 -24.38
N ARG A 33 -43.11 5.57 -25.49
CA ARG A 33 -41.78 5.77 -26.11
C ARG A 33 -40.86 6.63 -25.24
N PHE A 34 -41.40 7.65 -24.55
CA PHE A 34 -40.61 8.47 -23.63
C PHE A 34 -40.20 7.72 -22.35
N ALA A 35 -41.05 6.82 -21.85
CA ALA A 35 -40.72 5.98 -20.69
C ALA A 35 -39.59 4.98 -21.01
N GLU A 36 -39.64 4.35 -22.19
CA GLU A 36 -38.61 3.42 -22.67
C GLU A 36 -37.24 4.10 -22.85
N LEU A 37 -37.22 5.30 -23.44
CA LEU A 37 -35.99 6.10 -23.62
C LEU A 37 -35.39 6.54 -22.29
N ARG A 38 -36.20 6.95 -21.31
CA ARG A 38 -35.73 7.26 -19.95
C ARG A 38 -35.14 6.04 -19.25
N ARG A 39 -35.75 4.86 -19.41
CA ARG A 39 -35.23 3.62 -18.81
C ARG A 39 -33.88 3.24 -19.41
N LYS A 40 -33.73 3.32 -20.75
CA LYS A 40 -32.45 3.07 -21.44
C LYS A 40 -31.37 4.10 -21.06
N GLY A 41 -31.75 5.37 -20.93
CA GLY A 41 -30.85 6.43 -20.46
C GLY A 41 -30.34 6.19 -19.04
N ASN A 42 -31.21 5.75 -18.13
CA ASN A 42 -30.82 5.44 -16.75
C ASN A 42 -29.87 4.23 -16.68
N ILE A 43 -30.10 3.19 -17.48
CA ILE A 43 -29.22 2.00 -17.52
C ILE A 43 -27.82 2.38 -18.03
N LEU A 44 -27.74 3.25 -19.05
CA LEU A 44 -26.46 3.75 -19.57
C LEU A 44 -25.72 4.55 -18.51
N LEU A 45 -26.41 5.45 -17.81
CA LEU A 45 -25.81 6.26 -16.75
C LEU A 45 -25.29 5.40 -15.60
N GLU A 46 -26.09 4.44 -15.13
CA GLU A 46 -25.71 3.50 -14.08
C GLU A 46 -24.47 2.70 -14.47
N THR A 47 -24.43 2.19 -15.72
CA THR A 47 -23.27 1.44 -16.22
C THR A 47 -22.01 2.30 -16.24
N VAL A 48 -22.10 3.54 -16.71
CA VAL A 48 -20.95 4.47 -16.75
C VAL A 48 -20.46 4.81 -15.35
N VAL A 49 -21.36 5.02 -14.38
CA VAL A 49 -21.00 5.29 -12.99
C VAL A 49 -20.30 4.09 -12.36
N VAL A 50 -20.83 2.88 -12.57
CA VAL A 50 -20.18 1.65 -12.09
C VAL A 50 -18.80 1.49 -12.70
N LEU A 51 -18.66 1.73 -14.01
CA LEU A 51 -17.37 1.62 -14.70
C LEU A 51 -16.36 2.65 -14.17
N ALA A 52 -16.80 3.88 -13.89
CA ALA A 52 -15.96 4.92 -13.30
C ALA A 52 -15.51 4.57 -11.89
N LEU A 53 -16.40 4.01 -11.06
CA LEU A 53 -16.06 3.55 -9.71
C LEU A 53 -15.06 2.38 -9.76
N VAL A 54 -15.30 1.39 -10.63
CA VAL A 54 -14.40 0.24 -10.81
C VAL A 54 -13.03 0.70 -11.32
N ALA A 55 -12.99 1.62 -12.30
CA ALA A 55 -11.75 2.18 -12.82
C ALA A 55 -10.97 2.98 -11.77
N GLY A 56 -11.65 3.60 -10.79
CA GLY A 56 -11.00 4.28 -9.67
C GLY A 56 -10.43 3.33 -8.61
N VAL A 57 -11.12 2.23 -8.32
CA VAL A 57 -10.75 1.30 -7.23
C VAL A 57 -9.72 0.26 -7.67
N LEU A 58 -9.81 -0.27 -8.89
CA LEU A 58 -8.93 -1.34 -9.38
C LEU A 58 -7.43 -0.99 -9.31
N PRO A 59 -6.96 0.21 -9.74
CA PRO A 59 -5.55 0.55 -9.67
C PRO A 59 -5.00 0.55 -8.24
N ALA A 60 -5.80 1.01 -7.27
CA ALA A 60 -5.40 1.04 -5.86
C ALA A 60 -5.22 -0.38 -5.29
N VAL A 61 -6.14 -1.29 -5.61
CA VAL A 61 -6.05 -2.69 -5.20
C VAL A 61 -4.83 -3.38 -5.82
N LEU A 62 -4.61 -3.19 -7.13
CA LEU A 62 -3.45 -3.77 -7.83
C LEU A 62 -2.13 -3.24 -7.27
N SER A 63 -2.05 -1.94 -6.97
CA SER A 63 -0.89 -1.32 -6.31
C SER A 63 -0.63 -1.91 -4.92
N GLY A 64 -1.70 -2.14 -4.14
CA GLY A 64 -1.61 -2.78 -2.84
C GLY A 64 -1.04 -4.20 -2.91
N ILE A 65 -1.54 -5.02 -3.84
CA ILE A 65 -1.04 -6.40 -4.05
C ILE A 65 0.43 -6.40 -4.49
N SER A 66 0.81 -5.51 -5.41
CA SER A 66 2.20 -5.38 -5.85
C SER A 66 3.14 -5.07 -4.69
N THR A 67 2.74 -4.13 -3.82
CA THR A 67 3.54 -3.75 -2.64
C THR A 67 3.67 -4.91 -1.65
N LEU A 68 2.59 -5.66 -1.42
CA LEU A 68 2.61 -6.84 -0.54
C LEU A 68 3.55 -7.92 -1.07
N SER A 69 3.57 -8.17 -2.39
CA SER A 69 4.46 -9.18 -2.98
C SER A 69 5.94 -8.85 -2.78
N VAL A 70 6.32 -7.59 -3.02
CA VAL A 70 7.70 -7.13 -2.86
C VAL A 70 8.13 -7.21 -1.40
N ASN A 71 7.26 -6.82 -0.47
CA ASN A 71 7.54 -6.88 0.96
C ASN A 71 7.71 -8.31 1.47
N SER A 72 6.92 -9.27 0.96
CA SER A 72 7.04 -10.69 1.33
C SER A 72 8.42 -11.23 0.96
N ASP A 73 8.89 -10.94 -0.24
CA ASP A 73 10.22 -11.37 -0.69
C ASP A 73 11.35 -10.75 0.14
N HIS A 74 11.24 -9.46 0.51
CA HIS A 74 12.21 -8.82 1.39
C HIS A 74 12.21 -9.41 2.80
N ALA A 75 11.04 -9.77 3.33
CA ALA A 75 10.94 -10.44 4.62
C ALA A 75 11.60 -11.82 4.60
N TYR A 76 11.39 -12.58 3.53
CA TYR A 76 12.02 -13.89 3.32
C TYR A 76 13.55 -13.80 3.16
N ASP A 77 14.05 -12.85 2.36
CA ASP A 77 15.49 -12.64 2.22
C ASP A 77 16.12 -12.26 3.58
N ARG A 78 15.42 -11.42 4.35
CA ARG A 78 15.89 -10.97 5.66
C ARG A 78 15.90 -12.09 6.71
N SER A 79 14.98 -13.05 6.66
CA SER A 79 15.02 -14.21 7.57
C SER A 79 16.22 -15.10 7.27
N ILE A 80 16.51 -15.37 5.99
CA ILE A 80 17.71 -16.15 5.60
C ILE A 80 18.99 -15.44 6.03
N LEU A 81 19.09 -14.13 5.81
CA LEU A 81 20.24 -13.35 6.24
C LEU A 81 20.46 -13.40 7.74
N PHE A 82 19.37 -13.36 8.52
CA PHE A 82 19.44 -13.47 9.98
C PHE A 82 19.91 -14.86 10.43
N GLU A 83 19.35 -15.92 9.85
CA GLU A 83 19.77 -17.30 10.13
C GLU A 83 21.25 -17.53 9.78
N LEU A 84 21.72 -17.03 8.63
CA LEU A 84 23.13 -17.13 8.23
C LEU A 84 24.04 -16.35 9.17
N ALA A 85 23.69 -15.10 9.49
CA ALA A 85 24.49 -14.27 10.37
C ALA A 85 24.58 -14.88 11.77
N GLN A 86 23.44 -15.32 12.33
CA GLN A 86 23.39 -15.96 13.64
C GLN A 86 24.15 -17.29 13.65
N GLY A 87 23.92 -18.15 12.65
CA GLY A 87 24.62 -19.42 12.52
C GLY A 87 26.14 -19.25 12.45
N GLN A 88 26.60 -18.26 11.66
CA GLN A 88 28.03 -17.93 11.61
C GLN A 88 28.55 -17.38 12.94
N MET A 89 27.79 -16.55 13.65
CA MET A 89 28.21 -16.03 14.96
C MET A 89 28.34 -17.18 15.98
N GLU A 90 27.37 -18.10 16.02
CA GLU A 90 27.43 -19.29 16.88
C GLU A 90 28.63 -20.17 16.54
N GLU A 91 28.93 -20.33 15.26
CA GLU A 91 30.10 -21.08 14.78
C GLU A 91 31.42 -20.39 15.18
N VAL A 92 31.51 -19.07 15.04
CA VAL A 92 32.66 -18.30 15.53
C VAL A 92 32.81 -18.47 17.03
N GLN A 93 31.74 -18.48 17.82
CA GLN A 93 31.82 -18.67 19.27
C GLN A 93 32.29 -20.08 19.67
N ARG A 94 32.01 -21.11 18.85
CA ARG A 94 32.48 -22.48 19.09
C ARG A 94 33.96 -22.69 18.80
N GLN A 95 34.51 -21.94 17.84
CA GLN A 95 35.93 -22.08 17.46
C GLN A 95 36.86 -21.53 18.55
N ALA A 96 38.14 -21.88 18.50
CA ALA A 96 39.14 -21.25 19.38
C ALA A 96 39.25 -19.73 19.09
N TYR A 97 39.76 -18.96 20.05
CA TYR A 97 40.06 -17.55 19.82
C TYR A 97 41.12 -17.39 18.71
N GLN A 98 40.83 -16.56 17.72
CA GLN A 98 41.74 -16.24 16.62
C GLN A 98 42.05 -14.74 16.64
N SER A 99 43.33 -14.37 16.63
CA SER A 99 43.73 -12.95 16.59
C SER A 99 43.37 -12.26 15.28
N ASN A 100 43.21 -13.03 14.19
CA ASN A 100 42.78 -12.55 12.88
C ASN A 100 41.41 -13.11 12.50
N ALA A 101 40.54 -12.25 11.99
CA ALA A 101 39.19 -12.59 11.53
C ALA A 101 39.18 -13.63 10.39
N ALA A 102 40.16 -13.53 9.49
CA ALA A 102 40.27 -14.43 8.34
C ALA A 102 40.58 -15.90 8.73
N SER A 103 40.93 -16.13 9.99
CA SER A 103 41.20 -17.46 10.52
C SER A 103 39.94 -18.18 11.01
N TYR A 104 38.80 -17.50 11.12
CA TYR A 104 37.54 -18.16 11.46
C TYR A 104 36.99 -18.91 10.24
N THR A 105 36.60 -20.16 10.46
CA THR A 105 35.96 -20.95 9.42
C THR A 105 34.57 -20.40 9.15
N LEU A 106 34.26 -20.19 7.87
CA LEU A 106 32.96 -19.69 7.42
C LEU A 106 32.02 -20.86 7.15
N ILE A 107 30.74 -20.69 7.50
CA ILE A 107 29.68 -21.60 7.12
C ILE A 107 29.46 -21.55 5.60
N THR A 108 29.03 -22.66 5.02
CA THR A 108 28.66 -22.69 3.61
C THR A 108 27.35 -21.95 3.39
N ALA A 109 27.40 -20.84 2.65
CA ALA A 109 26.22 -20.09 2.27
C ALA A 109 25.48 -20.76 1.09
N PRO A 110 24.13 -20.72 1.06
CA PRO A 110 23.35 -21.08 -0.12
C PRO A 110 23.67 -20.19 -1.33
N SER A 111 23.30 -20.66 -2.53
CA SER A 111 23.50 -19.89 -3.77
C SER A 111 22.84 -18.51 -3.70
N GLY A 112 23.58 -17.46 -4.09
CA GLY A 112 23.11 -16.08 -4.04
C GLY A 112 23.32 -15.38 -2.68
N TYR A 113 23.89 -16.10 -1.71
CA TYR A 113 24.25 -15.56 -0.40
C TYR A 113 25.75 -15.65 -0.16
N ALA A 114 26.25 -14.77 0.68
CA ALA A 114 27.63 -14.76 1.14
C ALA A 114 27.69 -14.38 2.62
N VAL A 115 28.71 -14.90 3.31
CA VAL A 115 28.97 -14.58 4.70
C VAL A 115 30.42 -14.14 4.83
N SER A 116 30.66 -13.07 5.58
CA SER A 116 32.00 -12.60 5.92
C SER A 116 32.10 -12.33 7.42
N VAL A 117 33.32 -12.47 7.94
CA VAL A 117 33.63 -12.22 9.35
C VAL A 117 34.75 -11.22 9.43
N THR A 118 34.56 -10.22 10.27
CA THR A 118 35.59 -9.27 10.68
C THR A 118 35.73 -9.34 12.18
N ALA A 119 36.95 -9.12 12.66
CA ALA A 119 37.28 -9.18 14.06
C ALA A 119 38.31 -8.10 14.34
N SER A 120 38.03 -7.27 15.35
CA SER A 120 38.89 -6.18 15.77
C SER A 120 39.05 -6.22 17.30
N PRO A 121 40.17 -5.72 17.84
CA PRO A 121 40.30 -5.56 19.29
C PRO A 121 39.16 -4.70 19.83
N ALA A 122 38.50 -5.16 20.90
CA ALA A 122 37.48 -4.38 21.57
C ALA A 122 38.14 -3.26 22.39
N VAL A 123 38.10 -2.04 21.86
CA VAL A 123 38.65 -0.86 22.53
C VAL A 123 37.82 -0.56 23.77
N GLY A 124 38.48 -0.41 24.93
CA GLY A 124 37.82 -0.02 26.19
C GLY A 124 37.36 -1.16 27.10
N TYR A 125 37.57 -2.44 26.71
CA TYR A 125 37.29 -3.59 27.56
C TYR A 125 38.58 -4.27 28.01
N THR A 126 38.95 -4.08 29.27
CA THR A 126 39.99 -4.85 29.95
C THR A 126 39.35 -5.72 31.02
N TYR A 127 39.38 -7.03 30.83
CA TYR A 127 39.01 -7.97 31.89
C TYR A 127 40.16 -8.11 32.88
N PRO A 128 39.91 -8.02 34.20
CA PRO A 128 40.92 -8.36 35.19
C PRO A 128 41.14 -9.88 35.15
N SER A 129 42.27 -10.33 34.60
CA SER A 129 42.65 -11.74 34.66
C SER A 129 43.00 -12.10 36.11
N PRO A 130 42.54 -13.25 36.64
CA PRO A 130 42.93 -13.72 37.97
C PRO A 130 44.39 -14.20 38.02
N SER A 131 45.09 -14.28 36.89
CA SER A 131 46.49 -14.67 36.82
C SER A 131 47.42 -13.45 36.86
N LEU A 132 48.43 -13.48 37.74
CA LEU A 132 49.46 -12.45 37.94
C LEU A 132 50.40 -12.23 36.73
N SER A 133 50.06 -12.77 35.55
CA SER A 133 50.80 -12.57 34.32
C SER A 133 50.12 -11.46 33.53
N ALA A 134 50.86 -10.39 33.23
CA ALA A 134 50.40 -9.15 32.58
C ALA A 134 49.95 -9.31 31.11
N THR A 135 49.34 -10.43 30.74
CA THR A 135 48.63 -10.60 29.48
C THR A 135 47.17 -10.27 29.71
N GLN A 136 46.80 -9.01 29.44
CA GLN A 136 45.40 -8.60 29.30
C GLN A 136 44.66 -9.63 28.44
N GLU A 137 43.54 -10.18 28.93
CA GLU A 137 42.67 -11.00 28.10
C GLU A 137 42.15 -10.11 26.97
N THR A 138 42.61 -10.39 25.74
CA THR A 138 42.25 -9.62 24.56
C THR A 138 40.82 -9.95 24.16
N VAL A 139 39.89 -9.07 24.48
CA VAL A 139 38.52 -9.14 23.98
C VAL A 139 38.51 -8.68 22.51
N GLN A 140 37.83 -9.44 21.65
CA GLN A 140 37.58 -9.07 20.26
C GLN A 140 36.11 -8.70 20.07
N LEU A 141 35.86 -7.63 19.32
CA LEU A 141 34.58 -7.39 18.67
C LEU A 141 34.59 -8.16 17.36
N VAL A 142 33.72 -9.17 17.27
CA VAL A 142 33.49 -9.94 16.05
C VAL A 142 32.24 -9.38 15.39
N THR A 143 32.35 -9.02 14.12
CA THR A 143 31.23 -8.61 13.28
C THR A 143 31.06 -9.60 12.14
N VAL A 144 29.89 -10.21 12.08
CA VAL A 144 29.47 -11.10 11.01
C VAL A 144 28.57 -10.32 10.08
N GLN A 145 28.88 -10.36 8.78
CA GLN A 145 28.03 -9.77 7.74
C GLN A 145 27.51 -10.89 6.83
N ALA A 146 26.19 -11.00 6.71
CA ALA A 146 25.53 -11.79 5.69
C ALA A 146 25.09 -10.86 4.55
N THR A 147 25.32 -11.28 3.32
CA THR A 147 24.90 -10.55 2.10
C THR A 147 24.05 -11.50 1.26
N GLY A 148 22.94 -11.01 0.75
CA GLY A 148 21.96 -11.77 -0.01
C GLY A 148 21.58 -11.05 -1.28
N VAL A 149 20.51 -11.53 -1.92
CA VAL A 149 20.09 -11.02 -3.23
C VAL A 149 19.51 -9.61 -3.12
N ARG A 150 18.83 -9.28 -2.01
CA ARG A 150 18.10 -8.01 -1.85
C ARG A 150 18.58 -7.15 -0.69
N GLY A 151 19.72 -7.49 -0.08
CA GLY A 151 20.27 -6.69 1.00
C GLY A 151 21.45 -7.33 1.73
N ASN A 152 21.84 -6.66 2.80
CA ASN A 152 22.86 -7.14 3.73
C ASN A 152 22.36 -7.01 5.18
N LEU A 153 22.92 -7.84 6.05
CA LEU A 153 22.69 -7.81 7.48
C LEU A 153 24.03 -7.95 8.19
N SER A 154 24.24 -7.17 9.23
CA SER A 154 25.43 -7.28 10.08
C SER A 154 25.01 -7.47 11.52
N ILE A 155 25.62 -8.42 12.20
CA ILE A 155 25.49 -8.61 13.65
C ILE A 155 26.87 -8.62 14.29
N SER A 156 26.97 -8.12 15.51
CA SER A 156 28.24 -8.05 16.24
C SER A 156 28.12 -8.73 17.59
N GLY A 157 29.22 -9.35 18.03
CA GLY A 157 29.33 -10.03 19.31
C GLY A 157 30.76 -9.92 19.85
N TYR A 158 30.92 -10.18 21.14
CA TYR A 158 32.24 -10.19 21.77
C TYR A 158 32.76 -11.62 21.92
N LYS A 159 34.06 -11.79 21.73
CA LYS A 159 34.74 -13.05 21.99
C LYS A 159 35.96 -12.81 22.88
N VAL A 160 36.09 -13.63 23.91
CA VAL A 160 37.17 -13.54 24.91
C VAL A 160 38.12 -14.71 24.71
N ARG A 161 39.42 -14.44 24.80
CA ARG A 161 40.46 -15.46 24.84
C ARG A 161 40.42 -16.14 26.21
N ARG A 162 39.77 -17.30 26.29
CA ARG A 162 39.81 -18.20 27.46
C ARG A 162 41.00 -19.14 27.38
#